data_AF-A0ABD6MIP0-F1
#
_entry.id   AF-A0ABD6MIP0-F1
#
_cell.length_a   1.000
_cell.length_b   1.000
_cell.length_c   1.000
_cell.angle_alpha   90.00
_cell.angle_beta   90.00
_cell.angle_gamma   90.00
#
_symmetry.space_group_name_H-M   'P 1'
#
loop_
_entity.id
_entity.type
_entity.pdbx_description
1 polymer ?
#
loop_
_entity_poly.entity_id
_entity_poly.type
_entity_poly.pdbx_seq_one_letter_code
_entity_poly.pdbx_strand_id
1 'polypeptide(L)'
;MSAIDVVGRYGAAAAAGDMAALAATLTKDVVWHQPGANRLSGDHVGPEAVVAHLGRFMELSGGTFALETESATESGNLVSTTVRFTAEREGTAALDQHGVDVFRVEGDLIAEIWLIGEDQAAEDRFWGEALGVQTSIARLPMSPASSTN
;
A
#
# COMPACT_ATOMS: atom_id res chain seq x y z
N MET A 1 14.55 22.19 -5.04
CA MET A 1 15.28 21.27 -4.14
C MET A 1 15.82 20.11 -4.98
N SER A 2 16.75 19.28 -4.48
CA SER A 2 17.05 18.01 -5.17
C SER A 2 15.85 17.05 -5.03
N ALA A 3 15.77 16.02 -5.88
CA ALA A 3 14.65 15.08 -5.80
C ALA A 3 14.69 14.32 -4.46
N ILE A 4 15.89 13.95 -4.00
CA ILE A 4 16.11 13.27 -2.72
C ILE A 4 15.73 14.16 -1.52
N ASP A 5 15.91 15.49 -1.59
CA ASP A 5 15.43 16.40 -0.54
C ASP A 5 13.89 16.42 -0.47
N VAL A 6 13.21 16.37 -1.63
CA VAL A 6 11.74 16.32 -1.69
C VAL A 6 11.22 15.05 -1.03
N VAL A 7 11.81 13.90 -1.37
CA VAL A 7 11.45 12.60 -0.77
C VAL A 7 11.83 12.54 0.71
N GLY A 8 12.94 13.16 1.11
CA GLY A 8 13.32 13.28 2.52
C GLY A 8 12.29 14.05 3.36
N ARG A 9 11.70 15.14 2.82
CA ARG A 9 10.61 15.86 3.48
C ARG A 9 9.34 15.01 3.60
N TYR A 10 9.00 14.27 2.55
CA TYR A 10 7.89 13.32 2.55
C TYR A 10 8.07 12.26 3.66
N GLY A 11 9.24 11.62 3.71
CA GLY A 11 9.57 10.62 4.72
C GLY A 11 9.57 11.18 6.15
N ALA A 12 10.10 12.39 6.35
CA ALA A 12 10.09 13.05 7.65
C ALA A 12 8.66 13.36 8.13
N ALA A 13 7.77 13.81 7.23
CA ALA A 13 6.37 14.04 7.56
C ALA A 13 5.64 12.73 7.89
N ALA A 14 5.89 11.66 7.11
CA ALA A 14 5.35 10.33 7.37
C ALA A 14 5.76 9.80 8.75
N ALA A 15 7.06 9.86 9.07
CA ALA A 15 7.59 9.41 10.36
C ALA A 15 7.05 10.22 11.56
N ALA A 16 6.72 11.50 11.36
CA ALA A 16 6.10 12.35 12.37
C ALA A 16 4.58 12.16 12.50
N GLY A 17 3.95 11.39 11.61
CA GLY A 17 2.48 11.27 11.54
C GLY A 17 1.79 12.55 11.05
N ASP A 18 2.51 13.50 10.45
CA ASP A 18 1.97 14.76 9.96
C ASP A 18 1.42 14.58 8.53
N MET A 19 0.20 14.07 8.44
CA MET A 19 -0.45 13.79 7.16
C MET A 19 -0.72 15.04 6.33
N ALA A 20 -0.85 16.22 6.96
CA ALA A 20 -1.01 17.48 6.26
C ALA A 20 0.30 17.90 5.59
N ALA A 21 1.42 17.82 6.32
CA ALA A 21 2.74 18.09 5.75
C ALA A 21 3.11 17.06 4.67
N LEU A 22 2.77 15.79 4.86
CA LEU A 22 2.97 14.74 3.87
C LEU A 22 2.21 15.07 2.59
N ALA A 23 0.90 15.34 2.68
CA ALA A 23 0.08 15.70 1.52
C ALA A 23 0.60 16.94 0.77
N ALA A 24 1.18 17.91 1.49
CA ALA A 24 1.77 19.10 0.89
C ALA A 24 3.04 18.84 0.06
N THR A 25 3.64 17.64 0.16
CA THR A 25 4.78 17.24 -0.70
C THR A 25 4.34 16.60 -2.01
N LEU A 26 3.04 16.39 -2.21
CA LEU A 26 2.50 15.67 -3.36
C LEU A 26 1.93 16.64 -4.40
N THR A 27 2.04 16.27 -5.68
CA THR A 27 1.29 16.93 -6.74
C THR A 27 -0.22 16.66 -6.58
N LYS A 28 -1.05 17.53 -7.16
CA LYS A 28 -2.52 17.40 -7.11
C LYS A 28 -3.04 16.09 -7.73
N ASP A 29 -2.28 15.54 -8.65
CA ASP A 29 -2.55 14.38 -9.49
C ASP A 29 -1.56 13.24 -9.25
N VAL A 30 -0.92 13.23 -8.08
CA VAL A 30 -0.03 12.15 -7.65
C VAL A 30 -0.70 10.78 -7.81
N VAL A 31 0.05 9.78 -8.23
CA VAL A 31 -0.42 8.38 -8.26
C VAL A 31 0.45 7.51 -7.37
N TRP A 32 -0.17 6.80 -6.44
CA TRP A 32 0.45 5.73 -5.68
C TRP A 32 0.03 4.38 -6.24
N HIS A 33 1.01 3.55 -6.60
CA HIS A 33 0.79 2.20 -7.09
C HIS A 33 1.06 1.19 -5.98
N GLN A 34 -0.01 0.64 -5.40
CA GLN A 34 0.09 -0.46 -4.45
C GLN A 34 0.05 -1.79 -5.21
N PRO A 35 1.11 -2.61 -5.16
CA PRO A 35 1.14 -3.88 -5.87
C PRO A 35 0.25 -4.93 -5.19
N GLY A 36 0.18 -6.11 -5.82
CA GLY A 36 -0.45 -7.30 -5.26
C GLY A 36 -1.92 -7.48 -5.64
N ALA A 37 -2.55 -8.45 -4.98
CA ALA A 37 -3.93 -8.85 -5.16
C ALA A 37 -4.67 -8.89 -3.81
N ASN A 38 -4.53 -7.82 -3.02
CA ASN A 38 -5.16 -7.70 -1.72
C ASN A 38 -6.04 -6.45 -1.63
N ARG A 39 -6.71 -6.25 -0.49
CA ARG A 39 -7.66 -5.13 -0.27
C ARG A 39 -7.05 -3.73 -0.33
N LEU A 40 -5.73 -3.61 -0.29
CA LEU A 40 -4.98 -2.36 -0.36
C LEU A 40 -4.41 -2.11 -1.77
N SER A 41 -4.34 -3.15 -2.61
CA SER A 41 -3.78 -3.08 -3.96
C SER A 41 -4.54 -2.13 -4.90
N GLY A 42 -3.83 -1.62 -5.90
CA GLY A 42 -4.36 -0.71 -6.92
C GLY A 42 -3.77 0.70 -6.85
N ASP A 43 -4.32 1.58 -7.68
CA ASP A 43 -3.85 2.95 -7.82
C ASP A 43 -4.65 3.90 -6.94
N HIS A 44 -3.96 4.75 -6.19
CA HIS A 44 -4.55 5.80 -5.35
C HIS A 44 -4.15 7.17 -5.89
N VAL A 45 -5.14 7.90 -6.42
CA VAL A 45 -4.91 9.13 -7.19
C VAL A 45 -5.28 10.37 -6.37
N GLY A 46 -4.31 11.28 -6.24
CA GLY A 46 -4.43 12.54 -5.53
C GLY A 46 -4.02 12.46 -4.05
N PRO A 47 -3.64 13.59 -3.42
CA PRO A 47 -3.09 13.59 -2.06
C PRO A 47 -4.04 13.01 -1.00
N GLU A 48 -5.34 13.28 -1.12
CA GLU A 48 -6.35 12.75 -0.19
C GLU A 48 -6.44 11.22 -0.26
N ALA A 49 -6.37 10.64 -1.46
CA ALA A 49 -6.39 9.19 -1.64
C ALA A 49 -5.13 8.53 -1.07
N VAL A 50 -3.96 9.14 -1.27
CA VAL A 50 -2.68 8.65 -0.70
C VAL A 50 -2.71 8.68 0.83
N VAL A 51 -3.17 9.78 1.44
CA VAL A 51 -3.30 9.86 2.91
C VAL A 51 -4.33 8.86 3.42
N ALA A 52 -5.47 8.70 2.75
CA ALA A 52 -6.47 7.70 3.12
C ALA A 52 -5.88 6.28 3.05
N HIS A 53 -5.10 5.98 2.01
CA HIS A 53 -4.42 4.69 1.85
C HIS A 53 -3.43 4.39 2.97
N LEU A 54 -2.57 5.36 3.34
CA LEU A 54 -1.69 5.24 4.51
C LEU A 54 -2.49 5.01 5.81
N GLY A 55 -3.63 5.69 5.96
CA GLY A 55 -4.55 5.46 7.06
C GLY A 55 -5.10 4.02 7.11
N ARG A 56 -5.31 3.37 5.96
CA ARG A 56 -5.80 1.98 5.89
C ARG A 56 -4.75 0.98 6.36
N PHE A 57 -3.46 1.20 6.07
CA PHE A 57 -2.37 0.40 6.65
C PHE A 57 -2.40 0.45 8.18
N MET A 58 -2.56 1.64 8.75
CA MET A 58 -2.65 1.83 10.20
C MET A 58 -3.91 1.17 10.78
N GLU A 59 -5.08 1.38 10.17
CA GLU A 59 -6.34 0.78 10.62
C GLU A 59 -6.27 -0.75 10.65
N LEU A 60 -5.81 -1.38 9.56
CA LEU A 60 -5.80 -2.83 9.40
C LEU A 60 -4.75 -3.53 10.26
N SER A 61 -3.71 -2.81 10.66
CA SER A 61 -2.64 -3.32 11.53
C SER A 61 -2.86 -2.99 13.01
N GLY A 62 -4.00 -2.38 13.38
CA GLY A 62 -4.20 -1.89 14.74
C GLY A 62 -3.18 -0.84 15.18
N GLY A 63 -2.64 -0.08 14.22
CA GLY A 63 -1.65 0.98 14.43
C GLY A 63 -0.20 0.50 14.52
N THR A 64 0.06 -0.78 14.22
CA THR A 64 1.40 -1.38 14.32
C THR A 64 2.22 -1.28 13.03
N PHE A 65 1.61 -0.86 11.91
CA PHE A 65 2.34 -0.64 10.68
C PHE A 65 3.47 0.37 10.88
N ALA A 66 4.68 -0.02 10.54
CA ALA A 66 5.88 0.81 10.59
C ALA A 66 6.65 0.66 9.28
N LEU A 67 7.19 1.77 8.79
CA LEU A 67 8.02 1.85 7.59
C LEU A 67 9.33 2.55 7.97
N GLU A 68 10.45 1.86 7.77
CA GLU A 68 11.79 2.38 8.00
C GLU A 68 12.48 2.55 6.65
N THR A 69 12.99 3.75 6.38
CA THR A 69 13.85 4.01 5.23
C THR A 69 15.31 3.74 5.60
N GLU A 70 15.92 2.77 4.93
CA GLU A 70 17.29 2.34 5.20
C GLU A 70 18.31 3.12 4.36
N SER A 71 17.97 3.39 3.08
CA SER A 71 18.82 4.16 2.18
C SER A 71 17.99 4.85 1.10
N ALA A 72 18.57 5.87 0.45
CA ALA A 72 17.96 6.57 -0.67
C ALA A 72 19.02 6.88 -1.74
N THR A 73 18.65 6.70 -3.01
CA THR A 73 19.51 6.99 -4.16
C THR A 73 18.74 7.83 -5.18
N GLU A 74 19.33 8.94 -5.63
CA GLU A 74 18.76 9.81 -6.66
C GLU A 74 19.30 9.46 -8.05
N SER A 75 18.41 9.44 -9.05
CA SER A 75 18.74 9.34 -10.47
C SER A 75 17.88 10.31 -11.27
N GLY A 76 18.39 11.52 -11.49
CA GLY A 76 17.65 12.59 -12.16
C GLY A 76 16.42 12.99 -11.34
N ASN A 77 15.22 12.75 -11.87
CA ASN A 77 13.96 13.03 -11.18
C ASN A 77 13.36 11.81 -10.47
N LEU A 78 14.07 10.69 -10.44
CA LEU A 78 13.67 9.49 -9.70
C LEU A 78 14.49 9.39 -8.41
N VAL A 79 13.83 8.93 -7.35
CA VAL A 79 14.48 8.54 -6.10
C VAL A 79 14.04 7.13 -5.76
N SER A 80 14.98 6.24 -5.50
CA SER A 80 14.68 4.90 -4.98
C SER A 80 15.12 4.82 -3.53
N THR A 81 14.24 4.34 -2.66
CA THR A 81 14.55 4.13 -1.25
C THR A 81 14.44 2.66 -0.91
N THR A 82 15.47 2.08 -0.29
CA THR A 82 15.33 0.75 0.32
C THR A 82 14.64 0.92 1.66
N VAL A 83 13.65 0.06 1.91
CA VAL A 83 12.80 0.16 3.09
C VAL A 83 12.67 -1.20 3.77
N ARG A 84 12.37 -1.17 5.06
CA ARG A 84 11.88 -2.31 5.83
C ARG A 84 10.51 -1.93 6.37
N PHE A 85 9.51 -2.79 6.18
CA PHE A 85 8.18 -2.56 6.72
C PHE A 85 7.69 -3.73 7.55
N THR A 86 7.04 -3.39 8.65
CA THR A 86 6.52 -4.35 9.62
C THR A 86 5.08 -4.04 9.96
N ALA A 87 4.27 -5.06 10.23
CA ALA A 87 2.92 -4.89 10.75
C ALA A 87 2.45 -6.16 11.48
N GLU A 88 1.59 -5.96 12.47
CA GLU A 88 0.89 -7.04 13.16
C GLU A 88 -0.59 -7.03 12.78
N ARG A 89 -1.18 -8.22 12.70
CA ARG A 89 -2.62 -8.38 12.53
C ARG A 89 -3.08 -9.66 13.19
N GLU A 90 -4.12 -9.57 14.00
CA GLU A 90 -4.66 -10.72 14.73
C GLU A 90 -4.99 -11.88 13.78
N GLY A 91 -4.60 -13.10 14.17
CA GLY A 91 -4.84 -14.31 13.39
C GLY A 91 -4.00 -14.46 12.12
N THR A 92 -3.04 -13.58 11.85
CA THR A 92 -2.09 -13.67 10.73
C THR A 92 -0.65 -13.67 11.26
N ALA A 93 0.28 -14.32 10.54
CA ALA A 93 1.71 -14.16 10.85
C ALA A 93 2.12 -12.69 10.68
N ALA A 94 3.00 -12.19 11.55
CA ALA A 94 3.49 -10.81 11.45
C ALA A 94 4.16 -10.58 10.09
N LEU A 95 3.94 -9.39 9.54
CA LEU A 95 4.64 -8.91 8.36
C LEU A 95 5.97 -8.31 8.81
N ASP A 96 7.05 -8.75 8.20
CA ASP A 96 8.40 -8.20 8.37
C ASP A 96 9.20 -8.54 7.11
N GLN A 97 9.38 -7.57 6.23
CA GLN A 97 10.12 -7.76 4.99
C GLN A 97 10.76 -6.45 4.50
N HIS A 98 11.72 -6.60 3.61
CA HIS A 98 12.34 -5.47 2.91
C HIS A 98 11.57 -5.12 1.63
N GLY A 99 11.86 -3.95 1.08
CA GLY A 99 11.29 -3.49 -0.17
C GLY A 99 12.04 -2.30 -0.76
N VAL A 100 11.53 -1.83 -1.88
CA VAL A 100 11.96 -0.60 -2.53
C VAL A 100 10.75 0.24 -2.86
N ASP A 101 10.77 1.50 -2.42
CA ASP A 101 9.83 2.52 -2.89
C ASP A 101 10.55 3.37 -3.93
N VAL A 102 9.90 3.59 -5.07
CA VAL A 102 10.38 4.48 -6.12
C VAL A 102 9.48 5.69 -6.19
N PHE A 103 10.08 6.86 -6.21
CA PHE A 103 9.39 8.15 -6.30
C PHE A 103 9.80 8.84 -7.59
N ARG A 104 8.82 9.40 -8.30
CA ARG A 104 9.06 10.36 -9.37
C ARG A 104 8.73 11.75 -8.89
N VAL A 105 9.68 12.66 -9.01
CA VAL A 105 9.57 14.06 -8.58
C VAL A 105 9.36 14.96 -9.79
N GLU A 106 8.46 15.94 -9.66
CA GLU A 106 8.24 17.02 -10.61
C GLU A 106 8.41 18.36 -9.90
N GLY A 107 9.48 19.08 -10.22
CA GLY A 107 9.84 20.30 -9.52
C GLY A 107 10.14 20.02 -8.04
N ASP A 108 9.28 20.52 -7.15
CA ASP A 108 9.43 20.39 -5.70
C ASP A 108 8.39 19.46 -5.05
N LEU A 109 7.67 18.66 -5.87
CA LEU A 109 6.59 17.77 -5.46
C LEU A 109 6.73 16.35 -6.02
N ILE A 110 6.18 15.37 -5.32
CA ILE A 110 6.12 13.97 -5.77
C ILE A 110 4.91 13.78 -6.68
N ALA A 111 5.15 13.23 -7.87
CA ALA A 111 4.14 12.97 -8.89
C ALA A 111 3.73 11.49 -8.95
N GLU A 112 4.59 10.57 -8.53
CA GLU A 112 4.29 9.14 -8.64
C GLU A 112 5.09 8.33 -7.63
N ILE A 113 4.49 7.28 -7.09
CA ILE A 113 5.06 6.41 -6.06
C ILE A 113 4.76 4.96 -6.45
N TRP A 114 5.79 4.11 -6.49
CA TRP A 114 5.66 2.67 -6.71
C TRP A 114 6.25 1.90 -5.54
N LEU A 115 5.49 0.94 -5.01
CA LEU A 115 5.96 0.05 -3.96
C LEU A 115 6.37 -1.30 -4.57
N ILE A 116 7.49 -1.84 -4.09
CA ILE A 116 8.03 -3.12 -4.51
C ILE A 116 8.46 -3.88 -3.25
N GLY A 117 7.65 -4.84 -2.81
CA GLY A 117 7.98 -5.72 -1.69
C GLY A 117 8.90 -6.88 -2.09
N GLU A 118 9.67 -7.38 -1.12
CA GLU A 118 10.50 -8.59 -1.27
C GLU A 118 9.66 -9.86 -1.51
N ASP A 119 8.54 -10.03 -0.78
CA ASP A 119 7.60 -11.14 -0.94
C ASP A 119 6.16 -10.61 -1.05
N GLN A 120 5.77 -10.34 -2.30
CA GLN A 120 4.41 -9.88 -2.63
C GLN A 120 3.33 -10.87 -2.17
N ALA A 121 3.60 -12.17 -2.22
CA ALA A 121 2.61 -13.19 -1.85
C ALA A 121 2.43 -13.28 -0.33
N ALA A 122 3.48 -12.98 0.45
CA ALA A 122 3.36 -12.79 1.90
C ALA A 122 2.56 -11.53 2.23
N GLU A 123 2.83 -10.42 1.57
CA GLU A 123 2.07 -9.18 1.75
C GLU A 123 0.58 -9.37 1.39
N ASP A 124 0.28 -10.07 0.28
CA ASP A 124 -1.10 -10.33 -0.14
C ASP A 124 -1.88 -11.17 0.88
N ARG A 125 -1.25 -12.22 1.42
CA ARG A 125 -1.83 -13.01 2.51
C ARG A 125 -2.01 -12.16 3.77
N PHE A 126 -1.04 -11.28 4.05
CA PHE A 126 -1.06 -10.43 5.22
C PHE A 126 -2.15 -9.35 5.16
N TRP A 127 -2.45 -8.74 4.02
CA TRP A 127 -3.54 -7.76 3.93
C TRP A 127 -4.87 -8.41 3.60
N GLY A 128 -4.86 -9.55 2.90
CA GLY A 128 -6.03 -10.33 2.55
C GLY A 128 -7.01 -9.59 1.63
N GLU A 129 -7.95 -10.31 1.05
CA GLU A 129 -9.02 -9.72 0.24
C GLU A 129 -9.97 -8.88 1.10
N ALA A 130 -10.68 -7.93 0.50
CA ALA A 130 -11.72 -7.18 1.21
C ALA A 130 -12.79 -8.16 1.71
N LEU A 131 -13.26 -7.99 2.95
CA LEU A 131 -14.34 -8.82 3.48
C LEU A 131 -15.62 -8.58 2.67
N GLY A 132 -15.88 -9.41 1.66
CA GLY A 132 -17.16 -9.41 0.95
C GLY A 132 -17.12 -9.69 -0.56
N VAL A 133 -16.75 -10.91 -0.96
CA VAL A 133 -17.63 -11.72 -1.85
C VAL A 133 -17.51 -13.17 -1.40
N GLN A 134 -18.34 -13.58 -0.43
CA GLN A 134 -18.63 -15.00 -0.30
C GLN A 134 -19.49 -15.35 -1.52
N THR A 135 -18.88 -15.78 -2.62
CA THR A 135 -19.60 -16.37 -3.75
C THR A 135 -20.11 -17.73 -3.26
N SER A 136 -21.20 -17.72 -2.51
CA SER A 136 -21.95 -18.92 -2.21
C SER A 136 -22.52 -19.41 -3.54
N ILE A 137 -21.81 -20.33 -4.18
CA ILE A 137 -22.38 -21.21 -5.19
C ILE A 137 -23.41 -22.08 -4.47
N ALA A 138 -24.61 -21.54 -4.30
CA ALA A 138 -25.77 -22.28 -3.87
C ALA A 138 -26.01 -23.40 -4.89
N ARG A 139 -25.63 -24.62 -4.53
CA ARG A 139 -25.99 -25.82 -5.28
C ARG A 139 -27.52 -25.94 -5.21
N LEU A 140 -28.20 -25.61 -6.30
CA LEU A 140 -29.64 -25.84 -6.46
C LEU A 140 -29.97 -27.30 -6.10
N PRO A 141 -31.00 -27.57 -5.29
CA PRO A 141 -31.44 -28.95 -5.05
C PRO A 141 -32.01 -29.52 -6.34
N MET A 142 -31.35 -30.54 -6.88
CA MET A 142 -31.94 -31.38 -7.93
C MET A 142 -33.16 -32.09 -7.33
N SER A 143 -34.36 -31.78 -7.83
CA SER A 143 -35.55 -32.56 -7.49
C SER A 143 -35.41 -33.99 -8.04
N PRO A 144 -35.80 -35.03 -7.29
CA PRO A 144 -35.77 -36.38 -7.80
C PRO A 144 -36.84 -36.55 -8.88
N ALA A 145 -36.44 -37.08 -10.04
CA ALA A 145 -37.37 -37.47 -11.09
C ALA A 145 -38.26 -38.60 -10.56
N SER A 146 -39.56 -38.32 -10.44
CA SER A 146 -40.57 -39.35 -10.20
C SER A 146 -40.56 -40.33 -11.37
N SER A 147 -40.11 -41.56 -11.12
CA SER A 147 -40.39 -42.68 -12.02
C SER A 147 -41.49 -43.51 -11.38
N THR A 148 -42.72 -43.30 -11.87
CA THR A 148 -43.80 -44.28 -11.78
C THR A 148 -43.38 -45.53 -12.55
N ASN A 149 -43.45 -46.68 -11.88
CA ASN A 149 -43.74 -47.96 -12.51
C ASN A 149 -44.64 -48.77 -11.59
#